data_AF-A0A6J5TUI7-F1
#
_entry.id   AF-A0A6J5TUI7-F1
#
_cell.length_a   1.000
_cell.length_b   1.000
_cell.length_c   1.000
_cell.angle_alpha   90.00
_cell.angle_beta   90.00
_cell.angle_gamma   90.00
#
_symmetry.space_group_name_H-M   'P 1'
#
loop_
_entity.id
_entity.type
_entity.pdbx_description
1 polymer ?
#
loop_
_entity_poly.entity_id
_entity_poly.type
_entity_poly.pdbx_seq_one_letter_code
_entity_poly.pdbx_strand_id
1 'polypeptide(L)'
;MPTSRLDGKPRVHFLHWRQRGKTTNDLFGRITKAKVAIDGKELKIQFGLASVKKESETAKTFWFGMENLFFSLAHSSNEYEYKQVTKEVQKLLSYKNDINGWIMLTKGWTVVTCGQANTIVTTLEEFSVWTQHIIGEEWGHAFTKHHDSLITGKNGLSCITFQIAGNAPMHLDCPVCDDPMETKLVKYNCCHPRLQNAAN
;
A
#
# COMPACT_ATOMS: atom_id res chain seq x y z
N MET A 1 -10.12 22.38 5.63
CA MET A 1 -10.28 21.12 4.88
C MET A 1 -10.33 21.44 3.40
N PRO A 2 -9.44 20.94 2.54
CA PRO A 2 -9.53 21.24 1.11
C PRO A 2 -10.57 20.31 0.48
N THR A 3 -11.64 20.93 0.02
CA THR A 3 -12.74 20.37 -0.76
C THR A 3 -12.21 19.82 -2.09
N SER A 4 -12.49 18.54 -2.37
CA SER A 4 -12.15 17.86 -3.62
C SER A 4 -13.07 18.23 -4.79
N ARG A 5 -13.61 19.45 -4.82
CA ARG A 5 -14.47 19.95 -5.91
C ARG A 5 -13.92 21.27 -6.42
N LEU A 6 -13.06 21.23 -7.44
CA LEU A 6 -12.81 22.42 -8.25
C LEU A 6 -12.72 22.22 -9.78
N ASP A 7 -12.74 21.01 -10.37
CA ASP A 7 -12.64 20.90 -11.86
C ASP A 7 -13.48 19.79 -12.55
N GLY A 8 -14.43 19.14 -11.86
CA GLY A 8 -15.33 18.16 -12.49
C GLY A 8 -14.70 16.85 -13.00
N LYS A 9 -13.36 16.72 -13.04
CA LYS A 9 -12.64 15.49 -13.38
C LYS A 9 -12.22 14.72 -12.11
N PRO A 10 -12.39 13.39 -12.05
CA PRO A 10 -11.86 12.59 -10.96
C PRO A 10 -10.34 12.76 -10.83
N ARG A 11 -9.88 13.08 -9.62
CA ARG A 11 -8.46 13.19 -9.27
C ARG A 11 -7.98 11.91 -8.60
N VAL A 12 -6.85 11.43 -9.09
CA VAL A 12 -6.19 10.23 -8.59
C VAL A 12 -4.88 10.63 -7.91
N HIS A 13 -4.70 10.27 -6.65
CA HIS A 13 -3.48 10.62 -5.91
C HIS A 13 -2.58 9.40 -5.72
N PHE A 14 -1.29 9.57 -6.06
CA PHE A 14 -0.24 8.65 -5.65
C PHE A 14 0.41 9.18 -4.38
N LEU A 15 0.22 8.45 -3.29
CA LEU A 15 0.88 8.71 -2.01
C LEU A 15 2.09 7.82 -1.93
N HIS A 16 3.28 8.41 -1.90
CA HIS A 16 4.53 7.65 -1.79
C HIS A 16 5.43 8.21 -0.68
N TRP A 17 6.35 7.38 -0.23
CA TRP A 17 7.35 7.78 0.74
C TRP A 17 8.59 8.43 0.09
N ARG A 18 9.16 9.45 0.74
CA ARG A 18 10.47 10.04 0.39
C ARG A 18 11.51 9.81 1.50
N GLN A 19 12.44 8.88 1.28
CA GLN A 19 13.72 8.78 1.99
C GLN A 19 14.76 9.73 1.38
N ARG A 20 15.74 10.19 2.17
CA ARG A 20 16.98 10.77 1.64
C ARG A 20 17.79 9.65 0.95
N GLY A 21 17.94 9.70 -0.37
CA GLY A 21 18.71 8.69 -1.13
C GLY A 21 18.54 8.80 -2.65
N LYS A 22 19.38 8.09 -3.41
CA LYS A 22 19.35 8.07 -4.88
C LYS A 22 18.10 7.37 -5.44
N THR A 23 17.70 6.25 -4.83
CA THR A 23 16.56 5.41 -5.25
C THR A 23 15.21 6.14 -5.20
N THR A 24 15.01 7.06 -4.26
CA THR A 24 13.75 7.81 -4.12
C THR A 24 13.61 8.91 -5.15
N ASN A 25 14.73 9.53 -5.57
CA ASN A 25 14.72 10.50 -6.66
C ASN A 25 14.45 9.80 -8.01
N ASP A 26 15.02 8.61 -8.23
CA ASP A 26 14.74 7.78 -9.40
C ASP A 26 13.25 7.40 -9.48
N LEU A 27 12.69 6.87 -8.38
CA LEU A 27 11.26 6.52 -8.29
C LEU A 27 10.35 7.72 -8.58
N PHE A 28 10.64 8.89 -8.00
CA PHE A 28 9.86 10.11 -8.24
C PHE A 28 9.93 10.57 -9.71
N GLY A 29 11.11 10.45 -10.32
CA GLY A 29 11.30 10.73 -11.76
C GLY A 29 10.47 9.79 -12.63
N ARG A 30 10.47 8.49 -12.33
CA ARG A 30 9.67 7.47 -13.03
C ARG A 30 8.17 7.74 -12.91
N ILE A 31 7.68 8.02 -11.69
CA ILE A 31 6.27 8.37 -11.47
C ILE A 31 5.89 9.64 -12.24
N THR A 32 6.75 10.66 -12.21
CA THR A 32 6.49 11.93 -12.91
C THR A 32 6.45 11.72 -14.43
N LYS A 33 7.39 10.94 -14.98
CA LYS A 33 7.42 10.59 -16.40
C LYS A 33 6.17 9.81 -16.81
N ALA A 34 5.80 8.79 -16.03
CA ALA A 34 4.59 8.01 -16.28
C ALA A 34 3.34 8.88 -16.20
N LYS A 35 3.24 9.77 -15.21
CA LYS A 35 2.15 10.75 -15.10
C LYS A 35 2.03 11.61 -16.36
N VAL A 36 3.13 12.20 -16.85
CA VAL A 36 3.11 13.04 -18.06
C VAL A 36 2.62 12.24 -19.28
N ALA A 37 3.05 10.99 -19.42
CA ALA A 37 2.61 10.11 -20.51
C ALA A 37 1.11 9.76 -20.43
N ILE A 38 0.56 9.66 -19.22
CA ILE A 38 -0.87 9.37 -18.98
C ILE A 38 -1.71 10.64 -19.18
N ASP A 39 -1.28 11.78 -18.63
CA ASP A 39 -1.94 13.09 -18.79
C ASP A 39 -2.01 13.52 -20.27
N GLY A 40 -1.04 13.11 -21.09
CA GLY A 40 -1.04 13.34 -22.53
C GLY A 40 -2.03 12.47 -23.32
N LYS A 41 -2.69 11.51 -22.69
CA LYS A 41 -3.80 10.74 -23.31
C LYS A 41 -5.12 11.41 -22.99
N GLU A 42 -6.15 11.25 -23.84
CA GLU A 42 -7.50 11.82 -23.65
C GLU A 42 -8.31 11.20 -22.50
N LEU A 43 -7.66 10.85 -21.39
CA LEU A 43 -8.34 10.45 -20.18
C LEU A 43 -8.96 11.69 -19.53
N LYS A 44 -10.24 11.58 -19.15
CA LYS A 44 -10.91 12.58 -18.31
C LYS A 44 -10.48 12.49 -16.84
N ILE A 45 -9.24 12.08 -16.54
CA ILE A 45 -8.71 11.82 -15.20
C ILE A 45 -7.49 12.71 -14.98
N GLN A 46 -7.38 13.31 -13.79
CA GLN A 46 -6.21 14.09 -13.38
C GLN A 46 -5.38 13.30 -12.36
N PHE A 47 -4.05 13.35 -12.48
CA PHE A 47 -3.15 12.68 -11.54
C PHE A 47 -2.46 13.69 -10.60
N GLY A 48 -2.49 13.41 -9.31
CA GLY A 48 -1.77 14.12 -8.25
C GLY A 48 -0.67 13.25 -7.67
N LEU A 49 0.46 13.86 -7.31
CA LEU A 49 1.55 13.19 -6.62
C LEU A 49 1.73 13.86 -5.26
N ALA A 50 1.66 13.08 -4.19
CA ALA A 50 1.89 13.55 -2.84
C ALA A 50 2.95 12.66 -2.17
N SER A 51 3.93 13.32 -1.55
CA SER A 51 5.02 12.63 -0.86
C SER A 51 4.92 12.88 0.64
N VAL A 52 5.06 11.82 1.43
CA VAL A 52 5.12 11.89 2.89
C VAL A 52 6.55 11.57 3.33
N LYS A 53 7.11 12.32 4.29
CA LYS A 53 8.44 12.02 4.88
C LYS A 53 8.29 10.90 5.92
N LYS A 54 9.27 10.00 6.09
CA LYS A 54 9.08 8.75 6.90
C LYS A 54 8.84 9.07 8.36
N GLU A 55 9.66 10.00 8.82
CA GLU A 55 9.79 10.36 10.22
C GLU A 55 8.94 11.58 10.55
N SER A 56 8.07 12.01 9.61
CA SER A 56 7.13 13.08 9.92
C SER A 56 6.06 12.60 10.90
N GLU A 57 5.53 13.54 11.66
CA GLU A 57 4.41 13.27 12.56
C GLU A 57 3.21 12.71 11.79
N THR A 58 2.93 13.25 10.59
CA THR A 58 1.88 12.72 9.71
C THR A 58 2.03 11.23 9.40
N ALA A 59 3.25 10.75 9.13
CA ALA A 59 3.49 9.34 8.85
C ALA A 59 3.28 8.49 10.11
N LYS A 60 3.77 8.96 11.27
CA LYS A 60 3.58 8.29 12.55
C LYS A 60 2.10 8.17 12.90
N THR A 61 1.35 9.27 12.85
CA THR A 61 -0.09 9.30 13.13
C THR A 61 -0.86 8.40 12.18
N PHE A 62 -0.53 8.42 10.88
CA PHE A 62 -1.17 7.55 9.89
C PHE A 62 -0.98 6.07 10.23
N TRP A 63 0.26 5.64 10.48
CA TRP A 63 0.55 4.24 10.77
C TRP A 63 -0.01 3.79 12.12
N PHE A 64 0.04 4.65 13.14
CA PHE A 64 -0.59 4.37 14.43
C PHE A 64 -2.10 4.19 14.28
N GLY A 65 -2.75 5.03 13.47
CA GLY A 65 -4.16 4.86 13.13
C GLY A 65 -4.47 3.54 12.42
N MET A 66 -3.62 3.13 11.47
CA MET A 66 -3.79 1.85 10.75
C MET A 66 -3.57 0.63 11.66
N GLU A 67 -2.63 0.69 12.60
CA GLU A 67 -2.42 -0.35 13.61
C GLU A 67 -3.63 -0.46 14.55
N ASN A 68 -4.14 0.67 15.04
CA ASN A 68 -5.35 0.67 15.88
C ASN A 68 -6.59 0.17 15.14
N LEU A 69 -6.76 0.56 13.88
CA LEU A 69 -7.84 0.06 13.03
C LEU A 69 -7.73 -1.47 12.86
N PHE A 70 -6.52 -1.99 12.62
CA PHE A 70 -6.31 -3.43 12.55
C PHE A 70 -6.70 -4.12 13.86
N PHE A 71 -6.31 -3.57 15.02
CA PHE A 71 -6.73 -4.11 16.31
C PHE A 71 -8.26 -4.14 16.44
N SER A 72 -8.95 -3.05 16.14
CA SER A 72 -10.42 -3.01 16.21
C SER A 72 -11.08 -4.03 15.27
N LEU A 73 -10.61 -4.14 14.02
CA LEU A 73 -11.15 -5.07 13.04
C LEU A 73 -10.91 -6.54 13.40
N ALA A 74 -9.73 -6.85 13.97
CA ALA A 74 -9.38 -8.21 14.38
C ALA A 74 -10.28 -8.72 15.52
N HIS A 75 -10.77 -7.85 16.40
CA HIS A 75 -11.72 -8.23 17.46
C HIS A 75 -13.16 -8.37 16.96
N SER A 76 -13.52 -7.72 15.86
CA SER A 76 -14.88 -7.72 15.28
C SER A 76 -15.05 -8.68 14.09
N SER A 77 -14.07 -9.55 13.82
CA SER A 77 -13.87 -10.23 12.52
C SER A 77 -14.89 -11.31 12.11
N ASN A 78 -16.00 -11.48 12.84
CA ASN A 78 -16.99 -12.52 12.54
C ASN A 78 -17.90 -12.17 11.36
N GLU A 79 -18.04 -10.87 11.01
CA GLU A 79 -18.83 -10.44 9.86
C GLU A 79 -18.01 -10.42 8.55
N TYR A 80 -18.61 -10.81 7.43
CA TYR A 80 -17.95 -10.91 6.13
C TYR A 80 -17.34 -9.59 5.64
N GLU A 81 -18.03 -8.47 5.87
CA GLU A 81 -17.56 -7.14 5.46
C GLU A 81 -16.27 -6.74 6.18
N TYR A 82 -16.18 -6.99 7.50
CA TYR A 82 -14.95 -6.76 8.26
C TYR A 82 -13.79 -7.63 7.78
N LYS A 83 -14.04 -8.84 7.26
CA LYS A 83 -12.97 -9.68 6.69
C LYS A 83 -12.31 -9.05 5.47
N GLN A 84 -13.06 -8.39 4.59
CA GLN A 84 -12.48 -7.74 3.41
C GLN A 84 -11.67 -6.50 3.79
N VAL A 85 -12.22 -5.65 4.66
CA VAL A 85 -11.49 -4.47 5.16
C VAL A 85 -10.23 -4.88 5.92
N THR A 86 -10.30 -5.94 6.72
CA THR A 86 -9.14 -6.48 7.44
C THR A 86 -8.02 -6.89 6.48
N LYS A 87 -8.35 -7.57 5.37
CA LYS A 87 -7.35 -7.97 4.37
C LYS A 87 -6.65 -6.76 3.74
N GLU A 88 -7.39 -5.71 3.41
CA GLU A 88 -6.81 -4.49 2.84
C GLU A 88 -5.90 -3.77 3.84
N VAL A 89 -6.31 -3.68 5.12
CA VAL A 89 -5.47 -3.11 6.19
C VAL A 89 -4.20 -3.94 6.40
N GLN A 90 -4.29 -5.27 6.39
CA GLN A 90 -3.12 -6.16 6.48
C GLN A 90 -2.18 -6.00 5.27
N LYS A 91 -2.73 -5.91 4.04
CA LYS A 91 -1.97 -5.65 2.81
C LYS A 91 -1.19 -4.33 2.94
N LEU A 92 -1.85 -3.26 3.40
CA LEU A 92 -1.20 -1.96 3.61
C LEU A 92 -0.10 -2.01 4.69
N LEU A 93 -0.37 -2.64 5.84
CA LEU A 93 0.61 -2.80 6.93
C LEU A 93 1.84 -3.60 6.49
N SER A 94 1.69 -4.55 5.56
CA SER A 94 2.82 -5.32 5.02
C SER A 94 3.85 -4.48 4.26
N TYR A 95 3.45 -3.29 3.80
CA TYR A 95 4.36 -2.37 3.11
C TYR A 95 4.94 -1.27 4.00
N LYS A 96 4.51 -1.16 5.28
CA LYS A 96 4.95 -0.10 6.22
C LYS A 96 6.48 0.02 6.30
N ASN A 97 7.17 -1.12 6.28
CA ASN A 97 8.62 -1.22 6.42
C ASN A 97 9.33 -1.66 5.14
N ASP A 98 8.67 -1.65 3.97
CA ASP A 98 9.30 -2.03 2.71
C ASP A 98 10.40 -1.02 2.34
N ILE A 99 11.62 -1.51 2.13
CA ILE A 99 12.79 -0.68 1.80
C ILE A 99 12.65 0.04 0.46
N ASN A 100 11.91 -0.56 -0.48
CA ASN A 100 11.62 0.04 -1.78
C ASN A 100 10.45 1.03 -1.71
N GLY A 101 9.81 1.14 -0.54
CA GLY A 101 8.65 1.97 -0.31
C GLY A 101 7.36 1.39 -0.86
N TRP A 102 6.28 2.14 -0.66
CA TRP A 102 4.93 1.79 -1.06
C TRP A 102 4.27 2.97 -1.75
N ILE A 103 3.26 2.66 -2.54
CA ILE A 103 2.39 3.65 -3.16
C ILE A 103 0.95 3.27 -2.87
N MET A 104 0.17 4.25 -2.43
CA MET A 104 -1.29 4.13 -2.35
C MET A 104 -1.93 5.03 -3.40
N LEU A 105 -2.87 4.44 -4.11
CA LEU A 105 -3.66 5.06 -5.14
C LEU A 105 -5.03 5.40 -4.57
N THR A 106 -5.44 6.65 -4.62
CA THR A 106 -6.78 7.06 -4.18
C THR A 106 -7.53 7.79 -5.28
N LYS A 107 -8.85 7.66 -5.31
CA LYS A 107 -9.78 8.46 -6.13
C LYS A 107 -10.67 9.25 -5.17
N GLY A 108 -10.34 10.52 -4.97
CA GLY A 108 -10.94 11.29 -3.88
C GLY A 108 -10.62 10.66 -2.52
N TRP A 109 -11.66 10.25 -1.78
CA TRP A 109 -11.55 9.68 -0.43
C TRP A 109 -11.49 8.15 -0.44
N THR A 110 -11.67 7.53 -1.60
CA THR A 110 -11.67 6.08 -1.77
C THR A 110 -10.27 5.60 -2.15
N VAL A 111 -9.77 4.57 -1.46
CA VAL A 111 -8.54 3.87 -1.87
C VAL A 111 -8.88 2.95 -3.05
N VAL A 112 -8.13 3.07 -4.14
CA VAL A 112 -8.26 2.21 -5.33
C VAL A 112 -7.40 0.96 -5.15
N THR A 113 -6.13 1.13 -4.78
CA THR A 113 -5.21 0.04 -4.44
C THR A 113 -4.02 0.57 -3.65
N CYS A 114 -3.28 -0.32 -2.99
CA CYS A 114 -1.95 -0.04 -2.45
C CYS A 114 -0.98 -1.19 -2.79
N GLY A 115 0.28 -0.85 -2.98
CA GLY A 115 1.29 -1.82 -3.40
C GLY A 115 2.72 -1.36 -3.14
N GLN A 116 3.65 -2.28 -3.36
CA GLN A 116 5.08 -1.95 -3.42
C GLN A 116 5.32 -0.92 -4.52
N ALA A 117 6.18 0.06 -4.25
CA ALA A 117 6.39 1.18 -5.16
C ALA A 117 6.76 0.72 -6.57
N ASN A 118 7.66 -0.26 -6.71
CA ASN A 118 8.07 -0.79 -8.02
C ASN A 118 6.90 -1.38 -8.80
N THR A 119 6.05 -2.19 -8.18
CA THR A 119 4.90 -2.80 -8.87
C THR A 119 3.90 -1.76 -9.35
N ILE A 120 3.61 -0.74 -8.53
CA ILE A 120 2.70 0.35 -8.88
C ILE A 120 3.28 1.21 -10.00
N VAL A 121 4.58 1.52 -9.94
CA VAL A 121 5.25 2.28 -11.01
C VAL A 121 5.29 1.49 -12.31
N THR A 122 5.56 0.19 -12.27
CA THR A 122 5.47 -0.67 -13.45
C THR A 122 4.05 -0.67 -14.02
N THR A 123 3.00 -0.76 -13.20
CA THR A 123 1.61 -0.61 -13.69
C THR A 123 1.40 0.73 -14.40
N LEU A 124 1.98 1.83 -13.90
CA LEU A 124 1.88 3.13 -14.56
C LEU A 124 2.66 3.21 -15.87
N GLU A 125 3.85 2.63 -15.93
CA GLU A 125 4.68 2.57 -17.14
C GLU A 125 4.02 1.70 -18.22
N GLU A 126 3.36 0.62 -17.81
CA GLU A 126 2.60 -0.28 -18.69
C GLU A 126 1.18 0.22 -19.01
N PHE A 127 0.88 1.49 -18.72
CA PHE A 127 -0.42 2.10 -19.01
C PHE A 127 -0.89 1.83 -20.44
N SER A 128 -0.02 1.97 -21.44
CA SER A 128 -0.38 1.68 -22.84
C SER A 128 -0.81 0.24 -23.13
N VAL A 129 -0.38 -0.72 -22.31
CA VAL A 129 -0.64 -2.16 -22.47
C VAL A 129 -2.02 -2.52 -21.94
N TRP A 130 -2.31 -2.18 -20.68
CA TRP A 130 -3.58 -2.57 -20.06
C TRP A 130 -4.74 -1.65 -20.46
N THR A 131 -4.47 -0.44 -20.96
CA THR A 131 -5.54 0.48 -21.40
C THR A 131 -6.30 0.06 -22.64
N GLN A 132 -5.68 -0.77 -23.49
CA GLN A 132 -6.33 -1.34 -24.67
C GLN A 132 -7.53 -2.24 -24.30
N HIS A 133 -7.62 -2.65 -23.03
CA HIS A 133 -8.67 -3.51 -22.50
C HIS A 133 -9.77 -2.74 -21.75
N ILE A 134 -9.70 -1.40 -21.64
CA ILE A 134 -10.67 -0.56 -20.89
C ILE A 134 -11.92 -0.23 -21.74
N ILE A 135 -12.40 -1.17 -22.57
CA ILE A 135 -13.70 -0.98 -23.22
C ILE A 135 -14.78 -1.37 -22.21
N GLY A 136 -15.31 -0.37 -21.50
CA GLY A 136 -16.42 -0.53 -20.55
C GLY A 136 -16.04 -0.75 -19.07
N GLU A 137 -14.75 -0.76 -18.74
CA GLU A 137 -14.26 -0.96 -17.37
C GLU A 137 -13.91 0.38 -16.68
N GLU A 138 -14.18 0.54 -15.37
CA GLU A 138 -13.69 1.71 -14.64
C GLU A 138 -12.15 1.67 -14.58
N TRP A 139 -11.50 2.81 -14.86
CA TRP A 139 -10.03 2.94 -14.82
C TRP A 139 -9.38 2.34 -13.56
N GLY A 140 -9.99 2.57 -12.39
CA GLY A 140 -9.47 2.04 -11.12
C GLY A 140 -9.51 0.51 -11.06
N HIS A 141 -10.55 -0.12 -11.61
CA HIS A 141 -10.66 -1.57 -11.68
C HIS A 141 -9.61 -2.17 -12.63
N ALA A 142 -9.47 -1.58 -13.82
CA ALA A 142 -8.48 -2.02 -14.80
C ALA A 142 -7.03 -1.86 -14.28
N PHE A 143 -6.76 -0.76 -13.58
CA PHE A 143 -5.47 -0.53 -12.92
C PHE A 143 -5.19 -1.62 -11.88
N THR A 144 -6.14 -1.87 -10.98
CA THR A 144 -6.00 -2.86 -9.91
C THR A 144 -5.82 -4.26 -10.49
N LYS A 145 -6.59 -4.63 -11.51
CA LYS A 145 -6.48 -5.93 -12.19
C LYS A 145 -5.09 -6.15 -12.80
N HIS A 146 -4.55 -5.14 -13.50
CA HIS A 146 -3.19 -5.24 -14.05
C HIS A 146 -2.14 -5.29 -12.95
N HIS A 147 -2.26 -4.43 -11.93
CA HIS A 147 -1.37 -4.43 -10.77
C HIS A 147 -1.35 -5.79 -10.05
N ASP A 148 -2.51 -6.38 -9.79
CA ASP A 148 -2.62 -7.69 -9.15
C ASP A 148 -2.04 -8.79 -10.04
N SER A 149 -2.10 -8.67 -11.38
CA SER A 149 -1.43 -9.60 -12.31
C SER A 149 0.10 -9.54 -12.19
N LEU A 150 0.69 -8.36 -11.96
CA LEU A 150 2.13 -8.22 -11.72
C LEU A 150 2.57 -8.84 -10.38
N ILE A 151 1.66 -8.86 -9.42
CA ILE A 151 1.87 -9.44 -8.10
C ILE A 151 1.71 -10.97 -8.14
N THR A 152 0.72 -11.47 -8.88
CA THR A 152 0.35 -12.91 -8.91
C THR A 152 1.08 -13.71 -10.00
N GLY A 153 1.42 -13.07 -11.13
CA GLY A 153 1.99 -13.70 -12.32
C GLY A 153 3.47 -14.10 -12.22
N LYS A 154 4.19 -13.71 -11.17
CA LYS A 154 5.60 -14.08 -10.94
C LYS A 154 5.80 -15.28 -9.99
N ASN A 155 4.93 -16.29 -10.08
CA ASN A 155 4.99 -17.58 -9.35
C ASN A 155 4.17 -17.68 -8.05
N GLY A 156 3.03 -16.98 -7.96
CA GLY A 156 2.03 -17.27 -6.93
C GLY A 156 2.00 -16.25 -5.79
N LEU A 157 0.76 -16.01 -5.33
CA LEU A 157 0.33 -15.24 -4.17
C LEU A 157 1.47 -14.59 -3.38
N SER A 158 1.61 -13.25 -3.49
CA SER A 158 2.53 -12.51 -2.63
C SER A 158 2.10 -12.68 -1.16
N CYS A 159 2.73 -13.61 -0.47
CA CYS A 159 2.49 -13.82 0.94
C CYS A 159 2.85 -12.55 1.72
N ILE A 160 1.90 -12.06 2.50
CA ILE A 160 2.09 -10.85 3.31
C ILE A 160 2.80 -11.21 4.62
N THR A 161 3.68 -10.33 5.05
CA THR A 161 4.29 -10.38 6.39
C THR A 161 4.30 -8.97 6.91
N PHE A 162 3.82 -8.77 8.13
CA PHE A 162 3.79 -7.44 8.73
C PHE A 162 4.04 -7.51 10.24
N GLN A 163 4.45 -6.37 10.78
CA GLN A 163 4.70 -6.19 12.21
C GLN A 163 3.90 -5.01 12.70
N ILE A 164 3.35 -5.13 13.90
CA ILE A 164 2.68 -4.06 14.62
C ILE A 164 3.27 -3.92 16.01
N ALA A 165 3.14 -2.74 16.60
CA ALA A 165 3.42 -2.53 18.01
C ALA A 165 2.58 -3.51 18.85
N GLY A 166 3.22 -4.20 19.79
CA GLY A 166 2.59 -5.30 20.50
C GLY A 166 1.73 -4.86 21.68
N ASN A 167 0.45 -5.24 21.65
CA ASN A 167 -0.35 -5.52 22.84
C ASN A 167 -0.73 -7.00 22.78
N ALA A 168 0.25 -7.92 22.92
CA ALA A 168 -0.08 -9.34 22.91
C ALA A 168 -1.04 -9.64 24.09
N PRO A 169 -2.11 -10.44 23.88
CA PRO A 169 -3.08 -10.75 24.93
C PRO A 169 -2.55 -11.68 26.03
N MET A 170 -1.26 -12.03 26.01
CA MET A 170 -0.66 -12.97 26.97
C MET A 170 0.34 -12.23 27.85
N HIS A 171 0.00 -12.13 29.13
CA HIS A 171 0.98 -11.86 30.18
C HIS A 171 1.96 -13.04 30.22
N LEU A 172 3.24 -12.75 30.06
CA LEU A 172 4.32 -13.73 30.10
C LEU A 172 5.33 -13.24 31.11
N ASP A 173 5.65 -14.06 32.10
CA ASP A 173 6.72 -13.77 33.04
C ASP A 173 8.02 -14.43 32.58
N CYS A 174 9.14 -13.78 32.84
CA CYS A 174 10.45 -14.33 32.53
C CYS A 174 10.68 -15.60 33.37
N PRO A 175 10.92 -16.78 32.77
CA PRO A 175 11.07 -18.03 33.54
C PRO A 175 12.34 -18.09 34.40
N VAL A 176 13.15 -17.03 34.40
CA VAL A 176 14.43 -16.92 35.13
C VAL A 176 14.37 -15.90 36.26
N CYS A 177 13.64 -14.79 36.08
CA CYS A 177 13.56 -13.72 37.09
C CYS A 177 12.12 -13.40 37.54
N ASP A 178 11.12 -14.08 36.99
CA ASP A 178 9.69 -13.91 37.26
C ASP A 178 9.13 -12.50 36.97
N ASP A 179 9.94 -11.62 36.34
CA ASP A 179 9.50 -10.29 35.93
C ASP A 179 8.59 -10.36 34.70
N PRO A 180 7.55 -9.50 34.61
CA PRO A 180 6.70 -9.39 33.43
C PRO A 180 7.51 -9.04 32.17
N MET A 181 7.32 -9.83 31.11
CA MET A 181 7.94 -9.58 29.81
C MET A 181 7.14 -8.57 28.99
N GLU A 182 7.83 -7.54 28.50
CA GLU A 182 7.27 -6.55 27.59
C GLU A 182 7.17 -7.10 26.16
N THR A 183 5.98 -7.12 25.56
CA THR A 183 5.83 -7.42 24.13
C THR A 183 6.06 -6.16 23.29
N LYS A 184 7.25 -6.01 22.72
CA LYS A 184 7.56 -4.83 21.88
C LYS A 184 6.92 -4.89 20.49
N LEU A 185 6.88 -6.07 19.87
CA LEU A 185 6.42 -6.25 18.48
C LEU A 185 5.72 -7.59 18.31
N VAL A 186 4.60 -7.60 17.57
CA VAL A 186 3.95 -8.82 17.10
C VAL A 186 4.18 -8.95 15.60
N LYS A 187 4.71 -10.09 15.15
CA LYS A 187 5.00 -10.39 13.75
C LYS A 187 4.02 -11.43 13.21
N TYR A 188 3.31 -11.08 12.14
CA TYR A 188 2.45 -11.99 11.39
C TYR A 188 3.19 -12.46 10.14
N ASN A 189 3.37 -13.78 10.00
CA ASN A 189 3.98 -14.39 8.82
C ASN A 189 2.93 -15.23 8.07
N CYS A 190 2.88 -15.10 6.75
CA CYS A 190 2.17 -16.04 5.88
C CYS A 190 2.86 -17.41 5.93
N CYS A 191 2.10 -18.49 5.73
CA CYS A 191 2.62 -19.86 5.71
C CYS A 191 3.46 -20.20 4.48
N HIS A 192 3.36 -19.44 3.37
CA HIS A 192 4.19 -19.66 2.19
C HIS A 192 5.45 -18.77 2.21
N PRO A 193 6.59 -19.27 1.69
CA PRO A 193 7.78 -18.45 1.51
C PRO A 193 7.44 -17.21 0.69
N ARG A 194 7.88 -16.03 1.15
CA ARG A 194 7.85 -14.84 0.29
C ARG A 194 8.81 -15.13 -0.85
N LEU A 195 8.29 -15.35 -2.06
CA LEU A 195 9.11 -15.42 -3.26
C LEU A 195 9.69 -14.02 -3.47
N GLN A 196 10.83 -13.77 -2.85
CA GLN A 196 11.68 -12.67 -3.26
C GLN A 196 12.16 -13.06 -4.65
N ASN A 197 11.89 -12.22 -5.65
CA ASN A 197 12.57 -12.35 -6.93
C ASN A 197 14.06 -12.41 -6.60
N ALA A 198 14.66 -13.58 -6.81
CA ALA A 198 16.10 -13.74 -6.79
C ALA A 198 16.64 -12.86 -7.93
N ALA A 199 17.05 -11.65 -7.57
CA ALA A 199 17.97 -10.87 -8.37
C ALA A 199 19.35 -11.09 -7.76
N ASN A 200 19.95 -12.22 -8.13
CA ASN A 200 21.41 -12.35 -8.27
C ASN A 200 21.71 -12.21 -9.75
#